data_AF-A0A936BTV6-F1
#
_entry.id   AF-A0A936BTV6-F1
#
_cell.length_a   1.000
_cell.length_b   1.000
_cell.length_c   1.000
_cell.angle_alpha   90.00
_cell.angle_beta   90.00
_cell.angle_gamma   90.00
#
_symmetry.space_group_name_H-M   'P 1'
#
loop_
_entity.id
_entity.type
_entity.pdbx_description
1 polymer ?
#
loop_
_entity_poly.entity_id
_entity_poly.type
_entity_poly.pdbx_seq_one_letter_code
_entity_poly.pdbx_strand_id
1 'polypeptide(L)' 'MPSPHDAEWADPANWYGPVYYGRTDTRPLVPRRTGLGVTLNVAHPLGLGAGVLALVVLLALLAMGIFSLLR' A
#
# COMPACT_ATOMS: atom_id res chain seq x y z
N MET A 1 18.22 -14.38 13.90
CA MET A 1 16.78 -14.67 13.78
C MET A 1 16.15 -13.58 12.94
N PRO A 2 15.24 -13.90 12.01
CA PRO A 2 14.45 -12.85 11.33
C PRO A 2 13.75 -12.00 12.38
N SER A 3 13.62 -10.69 12.14
CA SER A 3 12.82 -9.86 13.03
C SER A 3 11.36 -10.32 12.98
N PRO A 4 10.54 -10.06 14.03
CA PRO A 4 9.10 -10.33 13.96
C PRO A 4 8.44 -9.71 12.72
N HIS A 5 8.94 -8.55 12.27
CA HIS A 5 8.48 -7.88 11.05
C HIS A 5 8.84 -8.65 9.78
N ASP A 6 9.99 -9.32 9.74
CA ASP A 6 10.39 -10.14 8.58
C ASP A 6 9.55 -11.42 8.50
N ALA A 7 9.18 -11.98 9.65
CA ALA A 7 8.29 -13.14 9.72
C ALA A 7 6.87 -12.79 9.22
N GLU A 8 6.31 -11.66 9.67
CA GLU A 8 4.98 -11.21 9.22
C GLU A 8 4.98 -10.79 7.74
N TRP A 9 6.06 -10.15 7.27
CA TRP A 9 6.24 -9.80 5.86
C TRP A 9 6.34 -11.05 4.96
N ALA A 10 6.98 -12.12 5.44
CA ALA A 10 7.14 -13.36 4.69
C ALA A 10 5.85 -14.19 4.59
N ASP A 11 4.89 -13.99 5.49
CA ASP A 11 3.62 -14.72 5.49
C ASP A 11 2.73 -14.29 4.30
N PRO A 12 2.44 -15.20 3.34
CA PRO A 12 1.59 -14.90 2.19
C PRO A 12 0.18 -14.43 2.55
N ALA A 13 -0.34 -14.79 3.73
CA ALA A 13 -1.68 -14.41 4.16
C ALA A 13 -1.82 -12.89 4.42
N ASN A 14 -0.69 -12.19 4.63
CA ASN A 14 -0.66 -10.74 4.83
C ASN A 14 -0.57 -9.95 3.51
N TRP A 15 -0.64 -10.63 2.36
CA TRP A 15 -0.52 -10.02 1.03
C TRP A 15 -1.81 -10.12 0.22
N TYR A 16 -2.31 -8.97 -0.23
CA TYR A 16 -3.47 -8.83 -1.10
C TYR A 16 -3.06 -8.18 -2.42
N GLY A 17 -2.34 -8.95 -3.26
CA GLY A 17 -1.71 -8.43 -4.47
C GLY A 17 -0.56 -7.46 -4.13
N PRO A 18 -0.58 -6.20 -4.58
CA PRO A 18 0.47 -5.24 -4.24
C PRO A 18 0.34 -4.68 -2.82
N VAL A 19 -0.77 -4.93 -2.12
CA VAL A 19 -1.07 -4.37 -0.79
C VAL A 19 -0.61 -5.32 0.31
N TYR A 20 0.02 -4.77 1.35
CA TYR A 20 0.46 -5.49 2.54
C TYR A 20 -0.39 -5.08 3.76
N TYR A 21 -0.80 -6.06 4.56
CA TYR A 21 -1.56 -5.88 5.80
C TYR A 21 -0.90 -6.65 6.93
N GLY A 22 0.03 -6.01 7.65
CA GLY A 22 0.70 -6.57 8.83
C GLY A 22 0.33 -5.78 10.09
N ARG A 23 -0.41 -6.37 11.01
CA ARG A 23 -0.91 -5.66 12.21
C ARG A 23 0.18 -5.46 13.26
N THR A 24 1.18 -6.33 13.31
CA THR A 24 2.27 -6.23 14.29
C THR A 24 3.51 -5.54 13.69
N ASP A 25 3.57 -5.41 12.36
CA ASP A 25 4.57 -4.63 11.65
C ASP A 25 4.34 -3.12 11.86
N THR A 26 5.25 -2.52 12.59
CA THR A 26 5.21 -1.09 12.94
C THR A 26 5.66 -0.19 11.79
N ARG A 27 6.15 -0.77 10.68
CA ARG A 27 6.61 -0.01 9.52
C ARG A 27 5.40 0.38 8.65
N PRO A 28 5.25 1.66 8.29
CA PRO A 28 4.19 2.11 7.37
C PRO A 28 4.50 1.74 5.90
N LEU A 29 5.77 1.52 5.58
CA LEU A 29 6.26 1.12 4.27
C LEU A 29 7.15 -0.12 4.43
N VAL A 30 6.90 -1.12 3.59
CA VAL A 30 7.69 -2.35 3.54
C VAL A 30 8.21 -2.60 2.13
N PRO A 31 9.31 -3.35 1.96
CA PRO A 31 9.74 -3.78 0.64
C PRO A 31 8.63 -4.53 -0.11
N ARG A 32 8.56 -4.38 -1.44
CA ARG A 32 7.63 -5.20 -2.24
C ARG A 32 8.02 -6.67 -2.17
N ARG A 33 7.01 -7.55 -2.17
CA ARG A 33 7.22 -9.00 -2.25
C ARG A 33 7.89 -9.45 -3.55
N THR A 34 7.61 -8.74 -4.64
CA THR A 34 8.17 -9.02 -5.97
C THR A 34 8.61 -7.73 -6.64
N GLY A 35 9.81 -7.73 -7.21
CA GLY A 35 10.40 -6.57 -7.90
C GLY A 35 11.02 -5.54 -6.94
N LEU A 36 11.35 -4.37 -7.50
CA LEU A 36 11.99 -3.28 -6.75
C LEU A 36 10.94 -2.32 -6.18
N GLY A 37 11.30 -1.69 -5.06
CA GLY A 37 10.52 -0.62 -4.43
C GLY A 37 9.81 -1.06 -3.14
N VAL A 38 8.87 -0.21 -2.71
CA VAL A 38 8.12 -0.38 -1.47
C VAL A 38 6.62 -0.48 -1.73
N THR A 39 5.90 -0.99 -0.73
CA THR A 39 4.45 -0.97 -0.62
C THR A 39 4.02 -0.42 0.73
N LEU A 40 2.78 0.03 0.82
CA LEU A 40 2.18 0.53 2.05
C LEU A 40 1.71 -0.64 2.92
N ASN A 41 2.02 -0.58 4.21
CA ASN A 41 1.33 -1.39 5.21
C ASN A 41 0.00 -0.69 5.58
N VAL A 42 -1.11 -1.16 5.03
CA VAL A 42 -2.42 -0.52 5.26
C VAL A 42 -3.04 -0.89 6.61
N ALA A 43 -2.41 -1.77 7.40
CA ALA A 43 -2.74 -1.96 8.81
C ALA A 43 -2.17 -0.84 9.70
N HIS A 44 -1.13 -0.13 9.24
CA HIS A 44 -0.55 1.00 9.96
C HIS A 44 -1.33 2.31 9.67
N PRO A 45 -1.66 3.16 10.67
CA PRO A 45 -2.46 4.37 10.45
C PRO A 45 -1.89 5.31 9.37
N LEU A 46 -0.56 5.51 9.36
CA LEU A 46 0.10 6.31 8.31
C LEU A 46 0.04 5.64 6.93
N GLY A 47 0.16 4.31 6.87
CA GLY A 47 0.08 3.58 5.60
C GLY A 47 -1.33 3.59 5.02
N LEU A 48 -2.34 3.45 5.88
CA LEU A 48 -3.75 3.61 5.52
C LEU A 48 -4.04 5.03 5.03
N GLY A 49 -3.63 6.05 5.78
CA GLY A 49 -3.83 7.45 5.40
C GLY A 49 -3.18 7.80 4.05
N ALA A 50 -1.94 7.37 3.84
CA ALA A 50 -1.25 7.55 2.57
C ALA A 50 -1.94 6.79 1.42
N GLY A 51 -2.43 5.58 1.67
CA GLY A 51 -3.18 4.78 0.69
C GLY A 51 -4.50 5.44 0.27
N VAL A 52 -5.27 5.94 1.24
CA VAL A 52 -6.51 6.68 0.98
C VAL A 52 -6.22 7.96 0.20
N LEU A 53 -5.21 8.73 0.59
CA LEU A 53 -4.82 9.94 -0.13
C LEU A 53 -4.44 9.64 -1.59
N ALA A 54 -3.61 8.62 -1.82
CA ALA A 54 -3.22 8.19 -3.16
C ALA A 54 -4.44 7.79 -4.02
N LEU A 55 -5.40 7.08 -3.43
CA LEU A 55 -6.64 6.70 -4.11
C LEU A 55 -7.49 7.93 -4.48
N VAL A 56 -7.66 8.87 -3.55
CA VAL A 56 -8.41 10.11 -3.80
C VAL A 56 -7.77 10.93 -4.93
N VAL A 57 -6.44 11.08 -4.91
CA VAL A 57 -5.71 11.78 -5.97
C VAL A 57 -5.89 11.09 -7.32
N LEU A 58 -5.76 9.76 -7.38
CA LEU A 58 -5.96 9.00 -8.61
C LEU A 58 -7.38 9.20 -9.18
N LEU A 59 -8.41 9.11 -8.35
CA LEU A 59 -9.81 9.31 -8.77
C LEU A 59 -10.05 10.75 -9.26
N ALA A 60 -9.47 11.75 -8.60
CA ALA A 60 -9.56 13.14 -9.03
C ALA A 60 -8.91 13.36 -10.41
N LEU A 61 -7.72 12.78 -10.64
CA LEU A 61 -7.04 12.85 -11.93
C LEU A 61 -7.86 12.18 -13.04
N LEU A 62 -8.44 11.01 -12.78
CA LEU A 62 -9.30 10.31 -13.73
C LEU A 62 -10.56 11.12 -14.05
N ALA A 63 -11.21 11.71 -13.04
CA ALA A 63 -12.38 12.56 -13.24
C ALA A 63 -12.06 13.79 -14.08
N MET A 64 -10.92 14.47 -13.83
CA MET A 64 -10.47 15.60 -14.65
C MET A 64 -10.13 15.20 -16.08
N GLY A 65 -9.52 14.03 -16.28
CA GLY A 65 -9.24 13.48 -17.60
C GLY A 65 -10.52 13.18 -18.39
N ILE A 66 -11.49 12.52 -17.76
CA ILE A 66 -12.81 12.23 -18.35
C ILE A 66 -13.54 13.53 -18.69
N PHE A 67 -13.61 14.47 -17.75
CA PHE A 67 -14.18 15.79 -17.98
C PHE A 67 -13.51 16.48 -19.18
N SER A 68 -12.20 16.28 -19.33
CA SER A 68 -11.45 16.86 -20.44
C SER A 68 -11.77 16.27 -21.81
N LEU A 69 -12.27 15.03 -21.86
CA LEU A 69 -12.65 14.32 -23.09
C LEU A 69 -14.10 14.56 -23.51
N LEU A 70 -14.96 15.02 -22.59
CA LEU A 70 -16.40 15.22 -22.82
C LEU A 70 -16.78 16.67 -23.20
N ARG A 71 -15.79 17.56 -23.30
CA ARG A 71 -15.91 18.97 -23.70
C ARG A 71 -15.39 19.16 -25.11
#